data_AF-A0A961E279-F1
#
_entry.id   AF-A0A961E279-F1
#
_cell.length_a   1.000
_cell.length_b   1.000
_cell.length_c   1.000
_cell.angle_alpha   90.00
_cell.angle_beta   90.00
_cell.angle_gamma   90.00
#
_symmetry.space_group_name_H-M   'P 1'
#
loop_
_entity.id
_entity.type
_entity.pdbx_description
1 polymer ?
#
loop_
_entity_poly.entity_id
_entity_poly.type
_entity_poly.pdbx_seq_one_letter_code
_entity_poly.pdbx_strand_id
1 'polypeptide(L)'
;MAMGPRDEHRSGYRGSTKGLRWALALVSVIALASTIAAVTLWLKPRHAEQSAPGQHAGQAPLDQKASTGVPRADLEQITGQEVRLKFPGPPVRVTCPDGLPAKVGASEDCVLRRFGNEFRLTITITKVTSPSDVNWTFTLGEKLPGS
;
A
#
# COMPACT_ATOMS: atom_id res chain seq x y z
N MET A 1 54.62 15.33 -27.37
CA MET A 1 55.15 14.01 -27.77
C MET A 1 54.89 13.03 -26.62
N ALA A 2 54.65 11.75 -26.96
CA ALA A 2 54.27 10.59 -26.12
C ALA A 2 52.78 10.55 -25.70
N MET A 3 51.83 9.80 -26.31
CA MET A 3 51.67 8.36 -26.66
C MET A 3 51.36 7.39 -25.49
N GLY A 4 50.05 7.18 -25.24
CA GLY A 4 49.29 5.93 -24.91
C GLY A 4 49.73 4.99 -23.76
N PRO A 5 48.98 3.87 -23.46
CA PRO A 5 47.72 3.38 -24.05
C PRO A 5 46.62 2.88 -23.04
N ARG A 6 45.43 2.57 -23.62
CA ARG A 6 44.44 1.49 -23.37
C ARG A 6 44.14 0.96 -21.95
N ASP A 7 42.84 0.95 -21.61
CA ASP A 7 42.00 -0.24 -21.27
C ASP A 7 40.56 0.28 -21.01
N GLU A 8 39.57 0.16 -21.90
CA GLU A 8 38.86 -1.02 -22.40
C GLU A 8 38.25 -1.94 -21.33
N HIS A 9 37.35 -1.41 -20.50
CA HIS A 9 36.31 -2.26 -19.88
C HIS A 9 34.98 -2.16 -20.65
N ARG A 10 34.92 -2.98 -21.70
CA ARG A 10 33.70 -3.48 -22.32
C ARG A 10 33.25 -4.72 -21.56
N SER A 11 32.17 -4.60 -20.80
CA SER A 11 31.32 -5.74 -20.43
C SER A 11 29.89 -5.18 -20.39
N GLY A 12 28.98 -5.50 -21.31
CA GLY A 12 28.78 -6.79 -21.93
C GLY A 12 27.46 -7.44 -21.48
N TYR A 13 26.44 -6.70 -21.03
CA TYR A 13 25.11 -7.29 -20.81
C TYR A 13 24.27 -7.26 -22.10
N ARG A 14 24.47 -8.32 -22.87
CA ARG A 14 23.67 -8.76 -24.01
C ARG A 14 22.36 -9.39 -23.48
N GLY A 15 21.24 -8.75 -23.80
CA GLY A 15 19.96 -9.38 -24.16
C GLY A 15 19.28 -10.34 -23.18
N SER A 16 18.18 -9.88 -22.60
CA SER A 16 16.98 -10.73 -22.47
C SER A 16 15.76 -9.94 -22.96
N THR A 17 15.63 -9.91 -24.29
CA THR A 17 14.43 -9.47 -25.01
C THR A 17 13.34 -10.52 -24.79
N LYS A 18 12.35 -10.22 -23.94
CA LYS A 18 10.99 -10.80 -23.96
C LYS A 18 10.12 -9.97 -23.01
N GLY A 19 9.28 -9.08 -23.56
CA GLY A 19 8.00 -8.78 -22.89
C GLY A 19 7.50 -7.34 -22.76
N LEU A 20 8.31 -6.28 -22.95
CA LEU A 20 7.84 -4.91 -22.67
C LEU A 20 7.47 -4.11 -23.93
N ARG A 21 6.37 -4.53 -24.59
CA ARG A 21 5.71 -3.76 -25.65
C ARG A 21 4.60 -2.90 -25.02
N TRP A 22 4.89 -1.68 -24.53
CA TRP A 22 3.92 -0.57 -24.43
C TRP A 22 4.45 0.78 -23.86
N ALA A 23 5.76 1.06 -23.82
CA ALA A 23 6.26 2.29 -23.19
C ALA A 23 7.09 3.21 -24.11
N LEU A 24 6.59 3.55 -25.29
CA LEU A 24 7.20 4.57 -26.16
C LEU A 24 6.14 5.43 -26.87
N ALA A 25 5.71 6.50 -26.21
CA ALA A 25 5.16 7.76 -26.75
C ALA A 25 4.95 8.64 -25.51
N LEU A 26 5.69 9.70 -25.19
CA LEU A 26 6.08 10.86 -25.99
C LEU A 26 7.28 11.54 -25.30
N VAL A 27 8.49 11.35 -25.82
CA VAL A 27 9.62 12.25 -25.57
C VAL A 27 9.71 13.14 -26.79
N SER A 28 9.13 14.35 -26.73
CA SER A 28 9.37 15.41 -27.71
C SER A 28 8.93 16.74 -27.14
N VAL A 29 9.93 17.54 -26.73
CA VAL A 29 10.13 18.98 -26.91
C VAL A 29 10.86 19.51 -25.67
N ILE A 30 12.18 19.26 -25.60
CA ILE A 30 13.08 20.04 -24.73
C ILE A 30 14.30 20.41 -25.57
N ALA A 31 14.15 21.45 -26.36
CA ALA A 31 15.25 22.22 -26.90
C ALA A 31 14.69 23.58 -27.32
N LEU A 32 14.86 24.60 -26.48
CA LEU A 32 15.01 26.00 -26.88
C LEU A 32 15.45 26.83 -25.65
N ALA A 33 16.77 27.08 -25.63
CA ALA A 33 17.44 28.31 -25.23
C ALA A 33 17.21 28.93 -23.83
N SER A 34 18.26 28.78 -23.03
CA SER A 34 18.82 29.69 -22.04
C SER A 34 18.60 31.20 -22.32
N THR A 35 18.08 31.95 -21.34
CA THR A 35 18.60 33.23 -20.78
C THR A 35 17.54 33.98 -19.93
N ILE A 36 17.23 33.54 -18.70
CA ILE A 36 16.73 34.46 -17.66
C ILE A 36 17.30 34.06 -16.29
N ALA A 37 18.59 34.33 -16.08
CA ALA A 37 19.16 34.38 -14.73
C ALA A 37 18.95 35.80 -14.19
N ALA A 38 17.79 36.09 -13.57
CA ALA A 38 17.60 37.24 -12.66
C ALA A 38 16.16 37.42 -12.08
N VAL A 39 15.14 36.69 -12.56
CA VAL A 39 13.74 36.95 -12.15
C VAL A 39 13.03 35.67 -11.67
N THR A 40 13.61 34.95 -10.72
CA THR A 40 12.93 33.82 -10.03
C THR A 40 13.02 33.89 -8.51
N LEU A 41 13.44 35.03 -7.95
CA LEU A 41 13.54 35.23 -6.51
C LEU A 41 12.26 35.79 -5.85
N TRP A 42 11.06 35.57 -6.39
CA TRP A 42 9.79 35.98 -5.74
C TRP A 42 8.60 35.07 -6.01
N LEU A 43 8.83 33.80 -6.39
CA LEU A 43 7.79 32.77 -6.32
C LEU A 43 8.15 31.79 -5.20
N LYS A 44 7.96 32.24 -3.96
CA LYS A 44 7.81 31.35 -2.81
C LYS A 44 6.62 30.44 -3.16
N PRO A 45 6.77 29.13 -3.44
CA PRO A 45 5.65 28.26 -3.19
C PRO A 45 5.41 28.36 -1.70
N ARG A 46 4.31 29.01 -1.32
CA ARG A 46 3.66 28.68 -0.06
C ARG A 46 3.34 27.20 -0.21
N HIS A 47 4.26 26.35 0.25
CA HIS A 47 3.88 25.10 0.86
C HIS A 47 2.95 25.52 2.01
N ALA A 48 1.66 25.70 1.69
CA ALA A 48 0.66 25.02 2.48
C ALA A 48 1.11 23.55 2.40
N GLU A 49 1.85 23.04 3.37
CA GLU A 49 1.31 22.75 4.71
C GLU A 49 -0.11 22.18 4.56
N GLN A 50 -0.25 21.24 3.65
CA GLN A 50 -1.06 20.07 3.91
C GLN A 50 -0.11 18.91 4.20
N SER A 51 0.69 19.13 5.25
CA SER A 51 0.93 18.08 6.22
C SER A 51 -0.42 17.61 6.73
N ALA A 52 -0.96 16.61 6.06
CA ALA A 52 -1.68 15.56 6.75
C ALA A 52 -1.03 14.22 6.39
N PRO A 53 0.17 13.90 6.93
CA PRO A 53 0.20 12.64 7.61
C PRO A 53 -0.86 12.78 8.72
N GLY A 54 -1.98 12.09 8.57
CA GLY A 54 -2.75 11.67 9.74
C GLY A 54 -1.84 10.76 10.54
N GLN A 55 -0.85 11.37 11.21
CA GLN A 55 -0.12 10.75 12.29
C GLN A 55 -1.21 10.35 13.26
N HIS A 56 -1.40 9.05 13.40
CA HIS A 56 -1.84 8.49 14.65
C HIS A 56 -0.73 8.78 15.68
N ALA A 57 -0.57 10.07 16.04
CA ALA A 57 0.24 10.53 17.14
C ALA A 57 -0.71 10.60 18.33
N GLY A 58 -0.90 9.44 18.95
CA GLY A 58 -1.84 9.30 20.05
C GLY A 58 -1.99 7.87 20.52
N GLN A 59 -0.89 7.12 20.69
CA GLN A 59 -0.87 5.95 21.57
C GLN A 59 0.57 5.63 21.96
N ALA A 60 0.81 5.57 23.27
CA ALA A 60 2.03 5.06 23.88
C ALA A 60 2.36 3.65 23.32
N PRO A 61 3.64 3.25 23.26
CA PRO A 61 4.03 1.91 22.81
C PRO A 61 3.68 0.87 23.88
N LEU A 62 2.39 0.53 24.01
CA LEU A 62 1.90 -0.58 24.83
C LEU A 62 0.95 -1.53 24.08
N ASP A 63 0.50 -1.16 22.87
CA ASP A 63 -0.22 -2.07 21.95
C ASP A 63 0.69 -2.62 20.83
N GLN A 64 1.99 -2.37 20.92
CA GLN A 64 3.02 -3.13 20.22
C GLN A 64 3.28 -4.43 20.99
N LYS A 65 2.24 -5.24 21.21
CA LYS A 65 2.48 -6.66 21.48
C LYS A 65 2.89 -7.28 20.16
N ALA A 66 4.15 -7.02 19.81
CA ALA A 66 4.87 -7.56 18.67
C ALA A 66 4.52 -9.03 18.51
N SER A 67 3.74 -9.35 17.48
CA SER A 67 3.31 -10.70 17.20
C SER A 67 3.28 -10.83 15.69
N THR A 68 4.27 -11.54 15.15
CA THR A 68 4.34 -12.08 13.79
C THR A 68 2.95 -12.23 13.15
N GLY A 69 2.53 -11.31 12.28
CA GLY A 69 1.13 -11.22 11.86
C GLY A 69 0.67 -9.88 11.31
N VAL A 70 -0.62 -9.83 10.98
CA VAL A 70 -1.37 -8.65 10.55
C VAL A 70 -1.93 -7.94 11.78
N PRO A 71 -1.56 -6.68 12.04
CA PRO A 71 -2.14 -5.90 13.14
C PRO A 71 -3.65 -5.70 12.98
N ARG A 72 -4.39 -5.62 14.09
CA ARG A 72 -5.86 -5.42 14.10
C ARG A 72 -6.30 -4.24 13.23
N ALA A 73 -5.65 -3.09 13.38
CA ALA A 73 -5.99 -1.88 12.62
C ALA A 73 -5.82 -2.08 11.10
N ASP A 74 -4.72 -2.71 10.68
CA ASP A 74 -4.46 -3.01 9.26
C ASP A 74 -5.47 -4.05 8.75
N LEU A 75 -5.77 -5.07 9.55
CA LEU A 75 -6.74 -6.11 9.23
C LEU A 75 -8.14 -5.51 8.97
N GLU A 76 -8.61 -4.64 9.86
CA GLU A 76 -9.90 -3.93 9.75
C GLU A 76 -9.92 -3.00 8.52
N GLN A 77 -8.85 -2.22 8.33
CA GLN A 77 -8.76 -1.24 7.25
C GLN A 77 -8.71 -1.90 5.87
N ILE A 78 -7.79 -2.84 5.67
CA ILE A 78 -7.58 -3.52 4.39
C ILE A 78 -8.81 -4.35 4.05
N THR A 79 -9.31 -5.15 4.98
CA THR A 79 -10.52 -5.97 4.74
C THR A 79 -11.73 -5.10 4.48
N GLY A 80 -11.88 -3.97 5.18
CA GLY A 80 -12.94 -3.00 4.92
C GLY A 80 -12.90 -2.42 3.51
N GLN A 81 -11.71 -2.21 2.93
CA GLN A 81 -11.57 -1.79 1.53
C GLN A 81 -11.98 -2.92 0.56
N GLU A 82 -11.48 -4.13 0.78
CA GLU A 82 -11.81 -5.30 -0.04
C GLU A 82 -13.31 -5.61 -0.04
N VAL A 83 -13.97 -5.48 1.11
CA VAL A 83 -15.44 -5.62 1.24
C VAL A 83 -16.16 -4.58 0.39
N ARG A 84 -15.69 -3.32 0.32
CA ARG A 84 -16.31 -2.27 -0.51
C ARG A 84 -16.20 -2.59 -2.00
N LEU A 85 -15.06 -3.17 -2.41
CA LEU A 85 -14.83 -3.57 -3.79
C LEU A 85 -15.77 -4.72 -4.20
N LYS A 86 -15.97 -5.72 -3.32
CA LYS A 86 -16.87 -6.85 -3.60
C LYS A 86 -18.35 -6.49 -3.44
N PHE A 87 -18.68 -5.61 -2.51
CA PHE A 87 -20.06 -5.22 -2.17
C PHE A 87 -20.24 -3.70 -2.31
N PRO A 88 -20.44 -3.18 -3.52
CA PRO A 88 -20.63 -1.76 -3.74
C PRO A 88 -21.89 -1.26 -3.03
N GLY A 89 -21.81 -0.05 -2.45
CA GLY A 89 -22.92 0.60 -1.75
C GLY A 89 -22.46 1.36 -0.49
N PRO A 90 -23.25 1.33 0.60
CA PRO A 90 -23.14 2.21 1.77
C PRO A 90 -21.79 2.10 2.50
N PRO A 91 -21.55 2.98 3.47
CA PRO A 91 -20.39 2.87 4.34
C PRO A 91 -20.35 1.50 5.02
N VAL A 92 -19.20 0.84 4.90
CA VAL A 92 -18.88 -0.35 5.69
C VAL A 92 -17.85 -0.01 6.75
N ARG A 93 -17.99 -0.64 7.91
CA ARG A 93 -17.01 -0.66 9.00
C ARG A 93 -16.76 -2.10 9.39
N VAL A 94 -15.50 -2.50 9.41
CA VAL A 94 -15.07 -3.80 9.96
C VAL A 94 -14.49 -3.52 11.33
N THR A 95 -14.85 -4.33 12.31
CA THR A 95 -14.28 -4.29 13.66
C THR A 95 -13.89 -5.69 14.06
N CYS A 96 -12.62 -5.89 14.37
CA CYS A 96 -12.06 -7.17 14.79
C CYS A 96 -11.69 -7.05 16.28
N PRO A 97 -11.80 -8.13 17.07
CA PRO A 97 -11.38 -8.10 18.47
C PRO A 97 -9.85 -8.01 18.58
N ASP A 98 -9.13 -8.70 17.68
CA ASP A 98 -7.68 -8.83 17.69
C ASP A 98 -7.07 -8.77 16.27
N GLY A 99 -5.74 -8.82 16.21
CA GLY A 99 -5.00 -9.00 14.97
C GLY A 99 -4.94 -10.48 14.52
N LEU A 100 -4.40 -10.72 13.34
CA LEU A 100 -4.34 -12.05 12.75
C LEU A 100 -2.88 -12.56 12.72
N PRO A 101 -2.54 -13.68 13.37
CA PRO A 101 -1.16 -14.18 13.35
C PRO A 101 -0.78 -14.64 11.93
N ALA A 102 0.49 -14.47 11.53
CA ALA A 102 0.99 -14.88 10.21
C ALA A 102 1.18 -16.39 10.12
N LYS A 103 0.07 -17.13 10.18
CA LYS A 103 0.01 -18.59 10.10
C LYS A 103 -1.13 -18.99 9.17
N VAL A 104 -0.83 -19.82 8.18
CA VAL A 104 -1.85 -20.36 7.27
C VAL A 104 -2.93 -21.09 8.07
N GLY A 105 -4.20 -20.78 7.77
CA GLY A 105 -5.36 -21.31 8.48
C GLY A 105 -5.68 -20.62 9.81
N ALA A 106 -4.91 -19.60 10.22
CA ALA A 106 -5.34 -18.72 11.29
C ALA A 106 -6.57 -17.93 10.83
N SER A 107 -7.56 -17.86 11.72
CA SER A 107 -8.82 -17.18 11.45
C SER A 107 -9.22 -16.29 12.60
N GLU A 108 -9.93 -15.21 12.29
CA GLU A 108 -10.50 -14.28 13.26
C GLU A 108 -11.95 -13.96 12.87
N ASP A 109 -12.81 -13.85 13.87
CA ASP A 109 -14.22 -13.49 13.70
C ASP A 109 -14.38 -11.99 13.96
N CYS A 110 -14.51 -11.23 12.88
CA CYS A 110 -14.79 -9.80 12.92
C CYS A 110 -16.29 -9.52 12.75
N VAL A 111 -16.69 -8.29 13.03
CA VAL A 111 -18.05 -7.78 12.80
C VAL A 111 -18.00 -6.79 11.65
N LEU A 112 -18.84 -7.03 10.62
CA LEU A 112 -19.08 -6.09 9.55
C LEU A 112 -20.37 -5.31 9.80
N ARG A 113 -20.27 -3.98 9.93
CA ARG A 113 -21.43 -3.08 9.96
C ARG A 113 -21.71 -2.54 8.58
N ARG A 114 -22.93 -2.75 8.07
CA ARG A 114 -23.39 -2.26 6.77
C ARG A 114 -24.91 -2.03 6.77
N PHE A 115 -25.37 -0.91 6.22
CA PHE A 115 -26.80 -0.54 6.21
C PHE A 115 -27.46 -0.58 7.60
N GLY A 116 -26.73 -0.24 8.67
CA GLY A 116 -27.23 -0.35 10.05
C GLY A 116 -27.41 -1.78 10.56
N ASN A 117 -27.02 -2.79 9.80
CA ASN A 117 -27.02 -4.19 10.23
C ASN A 117 -25.59 -4.64 10.54
N GLU A 118 -25.45 -5.53 11.52
CA GLU A 118 -24.18 -6.18 11.83
C GLU A 118 -24.16 -7.60 11.27
N PHE A 119 -23.05 -8.02 10.68
CA PHE A 119 -22.85 -9.35 10.12
C PHE A 119 -21.58 -9.97 10.68
N ARG A 120 -21.58 -11.28 10.87
CA ARG A 120 -20.34 -12.01 11.16
C ARG A 120 -19.44 -11.98 9.92
N LEU A 121 -18.17 -11.68 10.11
CA LEU A 121 -17.15 -11.65 9.07
C LEU A 121 -15.96 -12.50 9.52
N THR A 122 -15.83 -13.71 8.98
CA THR A 122 -14.70 -14.58 9.31
C THR A 122 -13.57 -14.33 8.33
N ILE A 123 -12.41 -13.95 8.83
CA ILE A 123 -11.19 -13.72 8.05
C ILE A 123 -10.27 -14.93 8.24
N THR A 124 -9.63 -15.41 7.19
CA THR A 124 -8.72 -16.57 7.24
C THR A 124 -7.47 -16.33 6.42
N ILE A 125 -6.28 -16.52 7.01
CA ILE A 125 -5.00 -16.50 6.29
C ILE A 125 -4.94 -17.69 5.34
N THR A 126 -4.77 -17.41 4.05
CA THR A 126 -4.64 -18.43 3.00
C THR A 126 -3.19 -18.66 2.59
N LYS A 127 -2.32 -17.66 2.78
CA LYS A 127 -0.90 -17.75 2.42
C LYS A 127 -0.04 -16.84 3.28
N VAL A 128 1.16 -17.33 3.63
CA VAL A 128 2.21 -16.57 4.29
C VAL A 128 3.45 -16.66 3.40
N THR A 129 3.93 -15.54 2.87
CA THR A 129 5.20 -15.48 2.12
C THR A 129 6.34 -15.08 3.07
N SER A 130 6.07 -14.14 3.98
CA SER A 130 6.98 -13.69 5.02
C SER A 130 6.18 -13.23 6.24
N PRO A 131 6.82 -12.96 7.40
CA PRO A 131 6.13 -12.43 8.58
C PRO A 131 5.31 -11.16 8.35
N SER A 132 5.66 -10.38 7.32
CA SER A 132 4.99 -9.13 6.94
C SER A 132 4.24 -9.21 5.60
N ASP A 133 4.35 -10.33 4.86
CA ASP A 133 3.65 -10.57 3.61
C ASP A 133 2.71 -11.77 3.78
N VAL A 134 1.46 -11.45 4.08
CA VAL A 134 0.40 -12.39 4.41
C VAL A 134 -0.81 -12.08 3.55
N ASN A 135 -1.42 -13.12 3.02
CA ASN A 135 -2.65 -13.01 2.25
C ASN A 135 -3.77 -13.72 3.01
N TRP A 136 -4.94 -13.11 3.02
CA TRP A 136 -6.14 -13.68 3.61
C TRP A 136 -7.34 -13.52 2.70
N THR A 137 -8.34 -14.33 2.97
CA THR A 137 -9.69 -14.16 2.43
C THR A 137 -10.65 -13.84 3.57
N PHE A 138 -11.83 -13.37 3.22
CA PHE A 138 -12.91 -13.16 4.17
C PHE A 138 -14.20 -13.81 3.65
N THR A 139 -15.01 -14.27 4.58
CA THR A 139 -16.32 -14.85 4.33
C THR A 139 -17.34 -14.06 5.14
N LEU A 140 -18.34 -13.53 4.44
CA LEU A 140 -19.46 -12.86 5.08
C LEU A 140 -20.46 -13.94 5.52
N GLY A 141 -20.69 -14.01 6.83
CA GLY A 141 -21.66 -14.90 7.45
C GLY A 141 -23.05 -14.26 7.58
N GLU A 142 -23.79 -14.79 8.54
CA GLU A 142 -25.15 -14.34 8.85
C GLU A 142 -25.19 -12.97 9.55
N LYS A 143 -26.35 -12.32 9.47
CA LYS A 143 -26.66 -11.11 10.23
C LYS A 143 -26.71 -11.45 11.72
N LEU A 144 -26.03 -10.66 12.55
CA LEU A 144 -26.09 -10.81 13.99
C LEU A 144 -27.45 -10.34 14.53
N PRO A 145 -28.09 -11.12 15.42
CA PRO A 145 -29.33 -10.71 16.06
C PRO A 145 -29.07 -9.56 17.05
N GLY A 146 -29.94 -8.54 17.04
CA GLY A 146 -29.86 -7.43 18.00
C GLY A 146 -29.19 -6.14 17.49
N SER A 147 -28.91 -6.03 16.19
CA SER A 147 -28.47 -4.78 15.53
C SER A 147 -29.61 -3.81 15.25
#